data_AF-A0A0Q0JDU4-F1
#
_entry.id   AF-A0A0Q0JDU4-F1
#
_cell.length_a   1.000
_cell.length_b   1.000
_cell.length_c   1.000
_cell.angle_alpha   90.00
_cell.angle_beta   90.00
_cell.angle_gamma   90.00
#
_symmetry.space_group_name_H-M   'P 1'
#
loop_
_entity.id
_entity.type
_entity.pdbx_description
1 polymer ?
#
loop_
_entity_poly.entity_id
_entity_poly.type
_entity_poly.pdbx_seq_one_letter_code
_entity_poly.pdbx_strand_id
1 'polypeptide(L)'
;MKKILSATLFVGISLTLAACDWETILLEESSDSSSMGYYQFVNLVAQSPAIEIMVEDESIGELAFGDASSIEQVSNDSYDIEFNQILPNSTNDEFTSGDSISVSKNKTSTYIIYGDTDAPSSLTLTTDISDLYDEDFDEDYDAIIQFINLSNSAADIDVYWLNEGEDLLNKVADYTLAYEASSDEIEIESGSYKLVLTESDTDIIIASTDGITIADGDAQIFALTSYLIAGSDDQVNTIVNIESDGGRKLTNEAQAANVRFLHGISAPDYLDVYLDIYLTGANNDDEASLIASALEFGALSDSVDIEIENIDSGDTRNFYLLDNTTEDKIDTFSVDMQPSSRTLILTSGDTSSAITVNDNEEDLRVIDTHAKILVSHNISDIKSDAIDVLILNEGANPDSYSAQVELSYMNNEDYELESGDYDIYIYNASTDELIIETSLRGIEKGEVINLIATDYTYGGTPYELQTHINN
;
A
#
# COMPACT_ATOMS: atom_id res chain seq x y z
N MET A 1 15.19 20.77 55.29
CA MET A 1 15.34 22.05 54.58
C MET A 1 16.65 22.06 53.81
N LYS A 2 16.57 21.78 52.51
CA LYS A 2 17.42 22.33 51.43
C LYS A 2 16.86 21.75 50.14
N LYS A 3 16.03 22.56 49.47
CA LYS A 3 15.55 22.28 48.11
C LYS A 3 16.73 22.48 47.17
N ILE A 4 17.05 21.47 46.37
CA ILE A 4 17.87 21.62 45.17
C ILE A 4 16.86 21.66 44.03
N LEU A 5 16.67 22.85 43.46
CA LEU A 5 16.01 23.04 42.17
C LEU A 5 16.94 22.43 41.11
N SER A 6 16.51 21.37 40.44
CA SER A 6 17.09 20.99 39.15
C SER A 6 16.24 21.69 38.09
N ALA A 7 16.83 22.65 37.40
CA ALA A 7 16.21 23.31 36.27
C ALA A 7 16.31 22.37 35.06
N THR A 8 15.21 21.72 34.70
CA THR A 8 15.10 21.02 33.42
C THR A 8 15.02 22.08 32.33
N LEU A 9 16.09 22.20 31.55
CA LEU A 9 16.14 23.00 30.34
C LEU A 9 15.29 22.29 29.30
N PHE A 10 14.09 22.80 29.03
CA PHE A 10 13.33 22.46 27.84
C PHE A 10 14.12 22.97 26.64
N VAL A 11 14.79 22.07 25.91
CA VAL A 11 15.19 22.33 24.53
C VAL A 11 13.91 22.18 23.72
N GLY A 12 13.24 23.31 23.48
CA GLY A 12 12.21 23.37 22.44
C GLY A 12 12.90 23.12 21.12
N ILE A 13 12.70 21.92 20.56
CA ILE A 13 12.93 21.67 19.15
C ILE A 13 11.86 22.50 18.45
N SER A 14 12.27 23.66 17.96
CA SER A 14 11.51 24.39 16.95
C SER A 14 11.52 23.49 15.72
N LEU A 15 10.43 22.76 15.51
CA LEU A 15 10.08 22.25 14.18
C LEU A 15 9.86 23.49 13.31
N THR A 16 10.90 23.89 12.59
CA THR A 16 10.72 24.70 11.40
C THR A 16 10.01 23.78 10.42
N LEU A 17 8.71 24.02 10.20
CA LEU A 17 8.07 23.55 8.98
C LEU A 17 8.95 24.02 7.82
N ALA A 18 9.57 23.08 7.11
CA ALA A 18 9.97 23.34 5.75
C ALA A 18 8.65 23.42 4.97
N ALA A 19 8.09 24.62 4.89
CA ALA A 19 7.24 24.94 3.75
C ALA A 19 8.14 24.74 2.53
N CYS A 20 7.78 23.76 1.71
CA CYS A 20 8.56 23.34 0.56
C CYS A 20 8.74 24.52 -0.40
N ASP A 21 9.88 24.57 -1.09
CA ASP A 21 10.40 25.67 -1.90
C ASP A 21 9.65 25.90 -3.25
N TRP A 22 8.38 25.47 -3.34
CA TRP A 22 7.58 25.51 -4.56
C TRP A 22 6.98 26.90 -4.83
N GLU A 23 6.59 27.61 -3.77
CA GLU A 23 6.09 28.99 -3.81
C GLU A 23 7.13 29.95 -4.44
N THR A 24 8.43 29.66 -4.27
CA THR A 24 9.53 30.50 -4.78
C THR A 24 9.83 30.27 -6.27
N ILE A 25 9.52 29.10 -6.82
CA ILE A 25 9.78 28.77 -8.23
C ILE A 25 8.75 29.44 -9.16
N LEU A 26 7.52 29.63 -8.69
CA LEU A 26 6.44 30.24 -9.47
C LEU A 26 6.47 31.77 -9.49
N LEU A 27 7.19 32.40 -8.54
CA LEU A 27 7.26 33.87 -8.38
C LEU A 27 8.45 34.55 -9.11
N GLU A 28 9.31 33.81 -9.81
CA GLU A 28 10.28 34.45 -10.72
C GLU A 28 9.57 34.87 -12.02
N GLU A 29 8.98 36.07 -12.02
CA GLU A 29 8.73 36.84 -13.24
C GLU A 29 10.06 37.14 -13.95
N SER A 30 10.63 36.13 -14.61
CA SER A 30 11.54 36.36 -15.71
C SER A 30 10.69 36.80 -16.90
N SER A 31 11.10 37.86 -17.59
CA SER A 31 10.38 38.44 -18.73
C SER A 31 10.24 37.51 -19.97
N ASP A 32 10.56 36.22 -19.82
CA ASP A 32 10.39 35.12 -20.79
C ASP A 32 9.42 34.03 -20.29
N SER A 33 8.80 34.15 -19.10
CA SER A 33 7.82 33.18 -18.55
C SER A 33 6.53 33.03 -19.39
N SER A 34 6.36 33.83 -20.44
CA SER A 34 5.13 33.92 -21.23
C SER A 34 4.84 32.70 -22.13
N SER A 35 5.69 31.67 -22.14
CA SER A 35 5.54 30.46 -22.97
C SER A 35 5.79 29.14 -22.23
N MET A 36 5.84 29.13 -20.90
CA MET A 36 6.05 27.89 -20.13
C MET A 36 4.72 27.24 -19.72
N GLY A 37 4.71 25.92 -19.65
CA GLY A 37 3.66 25.11 -19.05
C GLY A 37 4.27 24.02 -18.18
N TYR A 38 3.46 23.05 -17.77
CA TYR A 38 3.89 22.01 -16.85
C TYR A 38 3.39 20.64 -17.29
N TYR A 39 4.14 19.58 -16.96
CA TYR A 39 3.65 18.22 -17.07
C TYR A 39 3.84 17.44 -15.77
N GLN A 40 3.07 16.36 -15.66
CA GLN A 40 3.19 15.35 -14.62
C GLN A 40 2.80 13.99 -15.20
N PHE A 41 3.38 12.92 -14.69
CA PHE A 41 3.04 11.56 -15.09
C PHE A 41 2.54 10.75 -13.90
N VAL A 42 1.59 9.85 -14.15
CA VAL A 42 0.94 9.05 -13.10
C VAL A 42 0.80 7.61 -13.56
N ASN A 43 1.23 6.67 -12.72
CA ASN A 43 1.02 5.24 -12.96
C ASN A 43 -0.20 4.72 -12.20
N LEU A 44 -1.31 4.50 -12.90
CA LEU A 44 -2.52 3.87 -12.38
C LEU A 44 -2.82 2.51 -13.06
N VAL A 45 -1.80 1.87 -13.67
CA VAL A 45 -1.92 0.52 -14.21
C VAL A 45 -1.89 -0.47 -13.05
N ALA A 46 -3.07 -0.93 -12.64
CA ALA A 46 -3.28 -1.55 -11.34
C ALA A 46 -2.50 -2.85 -11.09
N GLN A 47 -2.19 -3.62 -12.14
CA GLN A 47 -1.48 -4.90 -12.07
C GLN A 47 -0.06 -4.79 -12.65
N SER A 48 0.44 -3.57 -12.89
CA SER A 48 1.79 -3.39 -13.40
C SER A 48 2.86 -3.48 -12.30
N PRO A 49 4.10 -3.82 -12.67
CA PRO A 49 5.28 -3.47 -11.88
C PRO A 49 5.45 -1.94 -11.81
N ALA A 50 6.55 -1.48 -11.21
CA ALA A 50 7.01 -0.12 -11.40
C ALA A 50 7.28 0.16 -12.89
N ILE A 51 6.97 1.39 -13.33
CA ILE A 51 7.14 1.83 -14.71
C ILE A 51 8.15 2.97 -14.73
N GLU A 52 9.23 2.79 -15.48
CA GLU A 52 10.15 3.87 -15.83
C GLU A 52 9.50 4.77 -16.89
N ILE A 53 9.61 6.07 -16.70
CA ILE A 53 9.13 7.08 -17.64
C ILE A 53 10.31 7.79 -18.27
N MET A 54 10.30 7.80 -19.60
CA MET A 54 11.26 8.50 -20.44
C MET A 54 10.56 9.66 -21.15
N VAL A 55 11.19 10.83 -21.13
CA VAL A 55 10.75 12.02 -21.89
C VAL A 55 11.92 12.44 -22.77
N GLU A 56 11.73 12.53 -24.08
CA GLU A 56 12.79 12.88 -25.04
C GLU A 56 14.07 12.03 -24.87
N ASP A 57 13.91 10.71 -24.71
CA ASP A 57 14.98 9.74 -24.45
C ASP A 57 15.72 9.92 -23.08
N GLU A 58 15.22 10.74 -22.16
CA GLU A 58 15.77 10.91 -20.81
C GLU A 58 14.82 10.36 -19.72
N SER A 59 15.36 9.53 -18.83
CA SER A 59 14.62 8.97 -17.69
C SER A 59 14.31 10.07 -16.68
N ILE A 60 13.03 10.24 -16.36
CA ILE A 60 12.58 11.22 -15.35
C ILE A 60 12.23 10.54 -14.01
N GLY A 61 12.13 9.21 -13.99
CA GLY A 61 11.91 8.43 -12.77
C GLY A 61 11.15 7.13 -13.00
N GLU A 62 10.99 6.39 -11.91
CA GLU A 62 10.22 5.15 -11.82
C GLU A 62 8.98 5.40 -10.96
N LEU A 63 7.81 5.00 -11.43
CA LEU A 63 6.55 5.17 -10.73
C LEU A 63 5.92 3.81 -10.40
N ALA A 64 5.72 3.54 -9.11
CA ALA A 64 4.91 2.40 -8.70
C ALA A 64 3.42 2.68 -8.91
N PHE A 65 2.59 1.65 -8.79
CA PHE A 65 1.14 1.82 -8.88
C PHE A 65 0.61 2.75 -7.79
N GLY A 66 -0.07 3.83 -8.21
CA GLY A 66 -0.60 4.87 -7.34
C GLY A 66 0.34 6.06 -7.14
N ASP A 67 1.54 6.04 -7.75
CA ASP A 67 2.49 7.14 -7.69
C ASP A 67 2.34 8.11 -8.88
N ALA A 68 2.78 9.34 -8.65
CA ALA A 68 2.95 10.36 -9.68
C ALA A 68 4.35 10.97 -9.59
N SER A 69 4.86 11.45 -10.72
CA SER A 69 6.07 12.28 -10.74
C SER A 69 5.79 13.62 -10.04
N SER A 70 6.84 14.34 -9.66
CA SER A 70 6.70 15.77 -9.41
C SER A 70 6.28 16.49 -10.69
N ILE A 71 5.59 17.62 -10.55
CA ILE A 71 5.35 18.52 -11.67
C ILE A 71 6.67 19.13 -12.16
N GLU A 72 6.90 19.12 -13.47
CA GLU A 72 8.06 19.77 -14.10
C GLU A 72 7.63 20.93 -15.01
N GLN A 73 8.33 22.06 -14.92
CA GLN A 73 8.11 23.22 -15.77
C GLN A 73 8.91 23.11 -17.06
N VAL A 74 8.21 23.18 -18.19
CA VAL A 74 8.82 23.04 -19.51
C VAL A 74 8.27 24.05 -20.52
N SER A 75 8.92 24.13 -21.68
CA SER A 75 8.43 24.98 -22.77
C SER A 75 7.09 24.46 -23.29
N ASN A 76 6.20 25.37 -23.70
CA ASN A 76 4.99 25.02 -24.43
C ASN A 76 5.36 24.39 -25.79
N ASP A 77 5.33 23.06 -25.83
CA ASP A 77 5.63 22.22 -26.97
C ASP A 77 5.00 20.83 -26.77
N SER A 78 5.20 19.93 -27.74
CA SER A 78 4.90 18.51 -27.59
C SER A 78 6.18 17.74 -27.29
N TYR A 79 6.11 16.80 -26.34
CA TYR A 79 7.23 15.95 -25.93
C TYR A 79 6.90 14.49 -26.24
N ASP A 80 7.87 13.76 -26.80
CA ASP A 80 7.78 12.32 -26.99
C ASP A 80 8.02 11.60 -25.65
N ILE A 81 7.19 10.60 -25.35
CA ILE A 81 7.22 9.86 -24.09
C ILE A 81 7.27 8.37 -24.34
N GLU A 82 8.06 7.66 -23.53
CA GLU A 82 8.15 6.20 -23.55
C GLU A 82 8.00 5.65 -22.13
N PHE A 83 7.37 4.48 -22.02
CA PHE A 83 7.14 3.77 -20.77
C PHE A 83 7.80 2.41 -20.83
N ASN A 84 8.63 2.11 -19.84
CA ASN A 84 9.25 0.79 -19.73
C ASN A 84 8.87 0.11 -18.41
N GLN A 85 8.45 -1.15 -18.49
CA GLN A 85 8.20 -1.95 -17.30
C GLN A 85 9.50 -2.46 -16.73
N ILE A 86 9.67 -2.25 -15.42
CA ILE A 86 10.83 -2.77 -14.69
C ILE A 86 10.50 -4.19 -14.23
N LEU A 87 11.05 -5.18 -14.93
CA LEU A 87 10.86 -6.59 -14.59
C LEU A 87 11.90 -7.05 -13.57
N PRO A 88 11.50 -7.87 -12.58
CA PRO A 88 12.41 -8.33 -11.54
C PRO A 88 13.56 -9.15 -12.14
N ASN A 89 14.77 -8.94 -11.61
CA ASN A 89 15.99 -9.66 -12.02
C ASN A 89 16.35 -9.55 -13.51
N SER A 90 15.73 -8.63 -14.25
CA SER A 90 16.06 -8.33 -15.63
C SER A 90 17.09 -7.19 -15.73
N THR A 91 17.81 -7.12 -16.84
CA THR A 91 18.73 -6.00 -17.15
C THR A 91 18.18 -5.12 -18.27
N ASN A 92 17.00 -5.45 -18.78
CA ASN A 92 16.33 -4.75 -19.87
C ASN A 92 14.90 -4.49 -19.44
N ASP A 93 14.51 -3.24 -19.46
CA ASP A 93 13.12 -2.86 -19.30
C ASP A 93 12.33 -3.28 -20.54
N GLU A 94 11.10 -3.76 -20.35
CA GLU A 94 10.23 -4.13 -21.46
C GLU A 94 9.46 -2.87 -21.92
N PHE A 95 9.75 -2.42 -23.15
CA PHE A 95 9.02 -1.31 -23.77
C PHE A 95 7.53 -1.62 -23.75
N THR A 96 6.79 -0.79 -23.04
CA THR A 96 5.36 -0.97 -22.81
C THR A 96 4.58 -0.21 -23.86
N SER A 97 4.85 1.10 -23.97
CA SER A 97 4.14 1.99 -24.88
C SER A 97 4.95 3.27 -25.11
N GLY A 98 4.58 4.00 -26.17
CA GLY A 98 5.11 5.32 -26.46
C GLY A 98 3.99 6.21 -26.98
N ASP A 99 4.03 7.49 -26.62
CA ASP A 99 3.01 8.49 -26.94
C ASP A 99 3.65 9.88 -26.99
N SER A 100 2.84 10.92 -26.97
CA SER A 100 3.30 12.30 -26.84
C SER A 100 2.41 13.08 -25.88
N ILE A 101 3.01 13.98 -25.10
CA ILE A 101 2.28 14.92 -24.25
C ILE A 101 2.42 16.34 -24.79
N SER A 102 1.29 17.03 -24.96
CA SER A 102 1.25 18.43 -25.40
C SER A 102 1.11 19.36 -24.20
N VAL A 103 2.12 20.18 -23.96
CA VAL A 103 2.16 21.14 -22.85
C VAL A 103 1.72 22.51 -23.31
N SER A 104 0.75 23.09 -22.61
CA SER A 104 0.24 24.43 -22.90
C SER A 104 0.62 25.45 -21.82
N LYS A 105 0.70 26.71 -22.23
CA LYS A 105 1.07 27.81 -21.33
C LYS A 105 0.12 27.88 -20.12
N ASN A 106 0.68 28.04 -18.92
CA ASN A 106 -0.05 28.18 -17.64
C ASN A 106 -0.98 26.99 -17.33
N LYS A 107 -0.71 25.82 -17.91
CA LYS A 107 -1.48 24.61 -17.64
C LYS A 107 -0.58 23.49 -17.16
N THR A 108 -1.11 22.66 -16.29
CA THR A 108 -0.52 21.38 -15.92
C THR A 108 -1.15 20.29 -16.76
N SER A 109 -0.33 19.61 -17.57
CA SER A 109 -0.73 18.43 -18.33
C SER A 109 -0.37 17.18 -17.54
N THR A 110 -1.35 16.56 -16.91
CA THR A 110 -1.17 15.31 -16.14
C THR A 110 -1.48 14.12 -17.03
N TYR A 111 -0.45 13.38 -17.41
CA TYR A 111 -0.55 12.18 -18.23
C TYR A 111 -0.71 10.95 -17.34
N ILE A 112 -1.82 10.24 -17.50
CA ILE A 112 -2.20 9.11 -16.68
C ILE A 112 -2.19 7.86 -17.55
N ILE A 113 -1.38 6.86 -17.17
CA ILE A 113 -1.45 5.50 -17.71
C ILE A 113 -2.30 4.62 -16.80
N TYR A 114 -3.16 3.79 -17.37
CA TYR A 114 -4.11 2.95 -16.64
C TYR A 114 -4.55 1.73 -17.45
N GLY A 115 -5.33 0.83 -16.83
CA GLY A 115 -5.91 -0.32 -17.52
C GLY A 115 -5.02 -1.57 -17.47
N ASP A 116 -4.94 -2.29 -18.59
CA ASP A 116 -4.26 -3.58 -18.70
C ASP A 116 -2.73 -3.42 -18.75
N THR A 117 -2.01 -4.26 -18.01
CA THR A 117 -0.55 -4.25 -17.93
C THR A 117 0.12 -4.51 -19.28
N ASP A 118 -0.43 -5.41 -20.11
CA ASP A 118 0.18 -5.78 -21.39
C ASP A 118 -0.06 -4.72 -22.49
N ALA A 119 -1.05 -3.85 -22.31
CA ALA A 119 -1.44 -2.82 -23.26
C ALA A 119 -2.15 -1.66 -22.54
N PRO A 120 -1.41 -0.84 -21.78
CA PRO A 120 -2.02 0.21 -20.98
C PRO A 120 -2.69 1.25 -21.87
N SER A 121 -3.85 1.73 -21.42
CA SER A 121 -4.52 2.91 -21.93
C SER A 121 -3.88 4.16 -21.33
N SER A 122 -4.09 5.29 -21.99
CA SER A 122 -3.64 6.59 -21.51
C SER A 122 -4.69 7.67 -21.69
N LEU A 123 -4.61 8.70 -20.85
CA LEU A 123 -5.34 9.94 -21.00
C LEU A 123 -4.52 11.11 -20.44
N THR A 124 -4.86 12.33 -20.86
CA THR A 124 -4.24 13.54 -20.33
C THR A 124 -5.32 14.46 -19.78
N LEU A 125 -5.23 14.76 -18.48
CA LEU A 125 -5.99 15.84 -17.87
C LEU A 125 -5.17 17.12 -17.98
N THR A 126 -5.83 18.22 -18.30
CA THR A 126 -5.18 19.52 -18.40
C THR A 126 -5.83 20.45 -17.41
N THR A 127 -5.08 20.86 -16.39
CA THR A 127 -5.52 21.80 -15.36
C THR A 127 -5.09 23.20 -15.71
N ASP A 128 -6.02 24.14 -15.88
CA ASP A 128 -5.70 25.56 -16.03
C ASP A 128 -5.34 26.16 -14.68
N ILE A 129 -4.05 26.41 -14.47
CA ILE A 129 -3.55 27.01 -13.23
C ILE A 129 -3.29 28.51 -13.40
N SER A 130 -3.75 29.13 -14.50
CA SER A 130 -3.59 30.57 -14.69
C SER A 130 -4.24 31.37 -13.57
N ASP A 131 -5.37 30.88 -13.08
CA ASP A 131 -6.25 31.63 -12.21
C ASP A 131 -5.76 31.54 -10.75
N LEU A 132 -5.20 30.40 -10.32
CA LEU A 132 -4.58 30.21 -8.98
C LEU A 132 -3.51 31.27 -8.61
N TYR A 133 -2.97 31.99 -9.60
CA TYR A 133 -1.90 32.97 -9.41
C TYR A 133 -2.23 34.34 -10.02
N ASP A 134 -3.47 34.59 -10.45
CA ASP A 134 -3.88 35.92 -10.91
C ASP A 134 -4.13 36.84 -9.70
N GLU A 135 -3.67 38.10 -9.77
CA GLU A 135 -3.93 39.10 -8.73
C GLU A 135 -5.43 39.45 -8.62
N ASP A 136 -6.21 39.10 -9.66
CA ASP A 136 -7.67 39.25 -9.73
C ASP A 136 -8.42 37.92 -9.41
N PHE A 137 -7.74 36.87 -8.92
CA PHE A 137 -8.39 35.63 -8.47
C PHE A 137 -9.44 35.98 -7.39
N ASP A 138 -10.66 35.47 -7.56
CA ASP A 138 -11.78 35.82 -6.70
C ASP A 138 -11.40 35.43 -5.26
N GLU A 139 -11.47 36.35 -4.29
CA GLU A 139 -11.03 36.15 -2.88
C GLU A 139 -11.79 35.00 -2.15
N ASP A 140 -12.68 34.30 -2.86
CA ASP A 140 -13.58 33.25 -2.36
C ASP A 140 -13.15 31.83 -2.78
N TYR A 141 -12.14 31.63 -3.64
CA TYR A 141 -11.64 30.30 -4.01
C TYR A 141 -10.11 30.31 -4.07
N ASP A 142 -9.47 29.25 -3.57
CA ASP A 142 -8.00 29.22 -3.40
C ASP A 142 -7.37 27.92 -3.96
N ALA A 143 -8.16 26.94 -4.43
CA ALA A 143 -7.64 25.67 -4.95
C ALA A 143 -8.50 25.10 -6.10
N ILE A 144 -7.92 24.21 -6.90
CA ILE A 144 -8.58 23.49 -8.00
C ILE A 144 -8.56 21.99 -7.74
N ILE A 145 -9.71 21.33 -7.92
CA ILE A 145 -9.80 19.86 -7.88
C ILE A 145 -10.48 19.29 -9.13
N GLN A 146 -10.15 18.05 -9.46
CA GLN A 146 -10.82 17.24 -10.48
C GLN A 146 -10.99 15.80 -9.99
N PHE A 147 -12.03 15.12 -10.49
CA PHE A 147 -12.30 13.71 -10.21
C PHE A 147 -12.21 12.90 -11.48
N ILE A 148 -11.73 11.66 -11.41
CA ILE A 148 -11.73 10.74 -12.54
C ILE A 148 -12.07 9.31 -12.10
N ASN A 149 -12.91 8.65 -12.89
CA ASN A 149 -13.27 7.24 -12.68
C ASN A 149 -12.46 6.33 -13.63
N LEU A 150 -11.48 5.63 -13.07
CA LEU A 150 -10.69 4.59 -13.74
C LEU A 150 -10.88 3.22 -13.10
N SER A 151 -11.84 3.06 -12.17
CA SER A 151 -12.24 1.74 -11.70
C SER A 151 -12.95 1.01 -12.83
N ASN A 152 -12.50 -0.20 -13.15
CA ASN A 152 -13.12 -1.01 -14.19
C ASN A 152 -14.42 -1.69 -13.67
N SER A 153 -15.28 -0.89 -13.05
CA SER A 153 -16.60 -1.31 -12.59
C SER A 153 -17.60 -1.20 -13.74
N ALA A 154 -18.61 -2.07 -13.75
CA ALA A 154 -19.64 -2.06 -14.77
C ALA A 154 -20.65 -0.90 -14.62
N ALA A 155 -20.58 -0.15 -13.52
CA ALA A 155 -21.48 0.94 -13.19
C ALA A 155 -20.75 2.29 -13.23
N ASP A 156 -21.50 3.34 -13.59
CA ASP A 156 -21.07 4.72 -13.37
C ASP A 156 -20.98 4.97 -11.85
N ILE A 157 -20.15 5.93 -11.44
CA ILE A 157 -20.00 6.30 -10.03
C ILE A 157 -20.62 7.67 -9.78
N ASP A 158 -21.27 7.84 -8.64
CA ASP A 158 -21.67 9.15 -8.13
C ASP A 158 -20.58 9.68 -7.18
N VAL A 159 -20.20 10.95 -7.38
CA VAL A 159 -19.15 11.65 -6.64
C VAL A 159 -19.80 12.64 -5.68
N TYR A 160 -19.42 12.58 -4.41
CA TYR A 160 -19.84 13.52 -3.38
C TYR A 160 -18.60 14.14 -2.72
N TRP A 161 -18.46 15.45 -2.88
CA TRP A 161 -17.48 16.25 -2.16
C TRP A 161 -18.16 16.92 -0.98
N LEU A 162 -17.74 16.53 0.22
CA LEU A 162 -18.40 16.88 1.48
C LEU A 162 -17.47 17.74 2.33
N ASN A 163 -18.02 18.76 2.98
CA ASN A 163 -17.30 19.47 4.03
C ASN A 163 -17.12 18.56 5.25
N GLU A 164 -16.11 18.83 6.09
CA GLU A 164 -15.90 18.09 7.33
C GLU A 164 -17.19 18.03 8.19
N GLY A 165 -17.64 16.80 8.50
CA GLY A 165 -18.84 16.53 9.29
C GLY A 165 -20.18 16.59 8.53
N GLU A 166 -20.18 16.85 7.22
CA GLU A 166 -21.35 16.71 6.35
C GLU A 166 -21.61 15.22 6.02
N ASP A 167 -22.87 14.84 5.83
CA ASP A 167 -23.27 13.47 5.48
C ASP A 167 -23.99 13.42 4.11
N LEU A 168 -24.26 12.21 3.62
CA LEU A 168 -24.95 12.00 2.34
C LEU A 168 -26.47 12.29 2.41
N LEU A 169 -27.02 12.66 3.57
CA LEU A 169 -28.46 12.68 3.76
C LEU A 169 -29.13 13.82 2.96
N ASN A 170 -29.83 13.46 1.90
CA ASN A 170 -30.45 14.37 0.92
C ASN A 170 -29.45 15.16 0.07
N LYS A 171 -28.18 14.74 0.03
CA LYS A 171 -27.21 15.24 -0.95
C LYS A 171 -27.54 14.67 -2.32
N VAL A 172 -27.37 15.50 -3.35
CA VAL A 172 -27.33 15.05 -4.75
C VAL A 172 -25.86 14.89 -5.10
N ALA A 173 -25.53 13.91 -5.94
CA ALA A 173 -24.18 13.74 -6.44
C ALA A 173 -23.70 15.03 -7.10
N ASP A 174 -22.48 15.45 -6.79
CA ASP A 174 -21.84 16.59 -7.41
C ASP A 174 -21.50 16.24 -8.88
N TYR A 175 -21.11 14.99 -9.13
CA TYR A 175 -20.89 14.42 -10.48
C TYR A 175 -21.38 12.96 -10.56
N THR A 176 -21.72 12.52 -11.77
CA THR A 176 -21.86 11.11 -12.10
C THR A 176 -20.86 10.81 -13.22
N LEU A 177 -19.89 9.93 -12.96
CA LEU A 177 -18.76 9.64 -13.85
C LEU A 177 -18.81 8.20 -14.36
N ALA A 178 -18.96 8.05 -15.67
CA ALA A 178 -18.75 6.77 -16.34
C ALA A 178 -17.27 6.36 -16.30
N TYR A 179 -16.98 5.10 -16.60
CA TYR A 179 -15.60 4.64 -16.80
C TYR A 179 -14.86 5.51 -17.83
N GLU A 180 -13.62 5.89 -17.51
CA GLU A 180 -12.75 6.81 -18.28
C GLU A 180 -13.27 8.26 -18.38
N ALA A 181 -14.30 8.63 -17.62
CA ALA A 181 -14.78 10.00 -17.56
C ALA A 181 -14.16 10.77 -16.37
N SER A 182 -13.82 12.03 -16.62
CA SER A 182 -13.44 13.00 -15.59
C SER A 182 -14.53 14.06 -15.37
N SER A 183 -14.50 14.70 -14.21
CA SER A 183 -15.25 15.92 -13.97
C SER A 183 -14.65 17.09 -14.77
N ASP A 184 -15.38 18.21 -14.80
CA ASP A 184 -14.77 19.51 -15.08
C ASP A 184 -13.90 19.96 -13.87
N GLU A 185 -13.07 20.99 -14.07
CA GLU A 185 -12.35 21.68 -12.99
C GLU A 185 -13.32 22.32 -12.01
N ILE A 186 -12.97 22.23 -10.72
CA ILE A 186 -13.76 22.82 -9.63
C ILE A 186 -12.85 23.72 -8.81
N GLU A 187 -13.21 24.99 -8.74
CA GLU A 187 -12.62 25.95 -7.82
C GLU A 187 -13.26 25.75 -6.44
N ILE A 188 -12.42 25.58 -5.42
CA ILE A 188 -12.85 25.34 -4.04
C ILE A 188 -12.06 26.22 -3.05
N GLU A 189 -12.67 26.48 -1.91
CA GLU A 189 -12.00 27.10 -0.76
C GLU A 189 -10.97 26.12 -0.15
N SER A 190 -9.94 26.63 0.50
CA SER A 190 -9.09 25.79 1.35
C SER A 190 -9.84 25.33 2.58
N GLY A 191 -9.58 24.09 3.00
CA GLY A 191 -10.33 23.49 4.09
C GLY A 191 -10.18 21.99 4.21
N SER A 192 -10.99 21.42 5.10
CA SER A 192 -11.07 19.99 5.35
C SER A 192 -12.31 19.41 4.68
N TYR A 193 -12.11 18.38 3.87
CA TYR A 193 -13.12 17.75 3.06
C TYR A 193 -13.12 16.23 3.20
N LYS A 194 -14.14 15.60 2.67
CA LYS A 194 -14.25 14.16 2.53
C LYS A 194 -14.80 13.83 1.15
N LEU A 195 -14.17 12.87 0.48
CA LEU A 195 -14.64 12.33 -0.78
C LEU A 195 -15.39 11.03 -0.53
N VAL A 196 -16.63 10.96 -1.00
CA VAL A 196 -17.45 9.75 -0.95
C VAL A 196 -17.91 9.39 -2.35
N LEU A 197 -17.73 8.13 -2.73
CA LEU A 197 -18.06 7.58 -4.03
C LEU A 197 -19.07 6.45 -3.86
N THR A 198 -20.18 6.49 -4.60
CA THR A 198 -21.21 5.44 -4.60
C THR A 198 -21.41 4.84 -5.99
N GLU A 199 -21.96 3.63 -6.09
CA GLU A 199 -22.50 3.16 -7.37
C GLU A 199 -23.68 4.07 -7.78
N SER A 200 -23.67 4.55 -9.02
CA SER A 200 -24.70 5.45 -9.55
C SER A 200 -26.11 4.89 -9.34
N ASP A 201 -27.04 5.77 -8.97
CA ASP A 201 -28.44 5.43 -8.67
C ASP A 201 -28.64 4.48 -7.46
N THR A 202 -27.62 4.31 -6.60
CA THR A 202 -27.70 3.50 -5.37
C THR A 202 -27.13 4.24 -4.16
N ASP A 203 -27.38 3.71 -2.96
CA ASP A 203 -26.75 4.19 -1.73
C ASP A 203 -25.51 3.35 -1.33
N ILE A 204 -24.98 2.53 -2.25
CA ILE A 204 -23.83 1.65 -1.97
C ILE A 204 -22.54 2.46 -2.10
N ILE A 205 -21.88 2.73 -0.99
CA ILE A 205 -20.57 3.37 -0.96
C ILE A 205 -19.51 2.36 -1.41
N ILE A 206 -18.76 2.71 -2.45
CA ILE A 206 -17.68 1.87 -3.01
C ILE A 206 -16.29 2.34 -2.60
N ALA A 207 -16.18 3.64 -2.29
CA ALA A 207 -14.99 4.22 -1.72
C ALA A 207 -15.32 5.48 -0.92
N SER A 208 -14.61 5.71 0.17
CA SER A 208 -14.68 6.93 0.96
C SER A 208 -13.30 7.23 1.54
N THR A 209 -12.93 8.48 1.61
CA THR A 209 -11.63 8.90 2.17
C THR A 209 -11.76 9.25 3.64
N ASP A 210 -10.61 9.31 4.32
CA ASP A 210 -10.44 10.10 5.52
C ASP A 210 -10.56 11.61 5.22
N GLY A 211 -10.31 12.44 6.23
CA GLY A 211 -10.26 13.89 6.07
C GLY A 211 -9.15 14.35 5.12
N ILE A 212 -9.53 14.91 3.99
CA ILE A 212 -8.63 15.53 3.00
C ILE A 212 -8.44 17.00 3.37
N THR A 213 -7.20 17.45 3.52
CA THR A 213 -6.88 18.87 3.65
C THR A 213 -6.52 19.44 2.29
N ILE A 214 -7.22 20.50 1.88
CA ILE A 214 -6.90 21.29 0.70
C ILE A 214 -6.32 22.63 1.17
N ALA A 215 -5.15 23.00 0.66
CA ALA A 215 -4.46 24.24 0.95
C ALA A 215 -4.62 25.26 -0.19
N ASP A 216 -4.34 26.54 0.12
CA ASP A 216 -4.31 27.61 -0.88
C ASP A 216 -3.22 27.30 -1.93
N GLY A 217 -3.57 27.45 -3.21
CA GLY A 217 -2.73 27.17 -4.36
C GLY A 217 -2.74 25.71 -4.84
N ASP A 218 -3.49 24.83 -4.19
CA ASP A 218 -3.53 23.42 -4.56
C ASP A 218 -4.20 23.18 -5.92
N ALA A 219 -3.65 22.24 -6.69
CA ALA A 219 -4.25 21.67 -7.88
C ALA A 219 -4.19 20.15 -7.77
N GLN A 220 -5.29 19.51 -7.40
CA GLN A 220 -5.32 18.06 -7.09
C GLN A 220 -6.27 17.28 -8.02
N ILE A 221 -5.90 16.04 -8.34
CA ILE A 221 -6.77 15.10 -9.07
C ILE A 221 -7.03 13.88 -8.18
N PHE A 222 -8.29 13.55 -7.96
CA PHE A 222 -8.70 12.34 -7.26
C PHE A 222 -9.14 11.27 -8.27
N ALA A 223 -8.33 10.22 -8.40
CA ALA A 223 -8.60 9.12 -9.30
C ALA A 223 -9.12 7.89 -8.53
N LEU A 224 -10.34 7.46 -8.82
CA LEU A 224 -10.80 6.14 -8.40
C LEU A 224 -10.22 5.09 -9.34
N THR A 225 -9.52 4.10 -8.80
CA THR A 225 -9.02 2.93 -9.54
C THR A 225 -9.33 1.65 -8.75
N SER A 226 -9.14 0.50 -9.37
CA SER A 226 -9.35 -0.80 -8.74
C SER A 226 -8.24 -1.78 -9.09
N TYR A 227 -7.90 -2.67 -8.16
CA TYR A 227 -6.87 -3.70 -8.35
C TYR A 227 -7.31 -5.05 -7.80
N LEU A 228 -6.72 -6.12 -8.33
CA LEU A 228 -6.90 -7.49 -7.84
C LEU A 228 -5.87 -7.81 -6.76
N ILE A 229 -6.30 -8.59 -5.79
CA ILE A 229 -5.44 -9.17 -4.75
C ILE A 229 -5.50 -10.69 -4.83
N ALA A 230 -4.40 -11.35 -4.50
CA ALA A 230 -4.35 -12.79 -4.40
C ALA A 230 -5.18 -13.27 -3.20
N GLY A 231 -5.86 -14.42 -3.32
CA GLY A 231 -6.74 -14.91 -2.25
C GLY A 231 -8.18 -14.40 -2.34
N SER A 232 -8.52 -13.56 -3.34
CA SER A 232 -9.86 -13.00 -3.52
C SER A 232 -10.19 -12.82 -5.00
N ASP A 233 -11.44 -13.12 -5.37
CA ASP A 233 -11.98 -12.82 -6.70
C ASP A 233 -12.49 -11.36 -6.80
N ASP A 234 -12.60 -10.66 -5.67
CA ASP A 234 -13.16 -9.30 -5.62
C ASP A 234 -12.08 -8.24 -5.87
N GLN A 235 -12.46 -7.20 -6.64
CA GLN A 235 -11.61 -6.04 -6.85
C GLN A 235 -11.59 -5.13 -5.62
N VAL A 236 -10.41 -4.58 -5.33
CA VAL A 236 -10.20 -3.60 -4.27
C VAL A 236 -10.20 -2.21 -4.89
N ASN A 237 -11.18 -1.39 -4.54
CA ASN A 237 -11.23 0.01 -4.91
C ASN A 237 -10.26 0.84 -4.07
N THR A 238 -9.55 1.77 -4.71
CA THR A 238 -8.68 2.74 -4.04
C THR A 238 -8.78 4.10 -4.71
N ILE A 239 -8.64 5.15 -3.92
CA ILE A 239 -8.59 6.53 -4.41
C ILE A 239 -7.14 6.96 -4.37
N VAL A 240 -6.61 7.42 -5.50
CA VAL A 240 -5.28 8.01 -5.60
C VAL A 240 -5.45 9.53 -5.65
N ASN A 241 -4.83 10.22 -4.70
CA ASN A 241 -4.68 11.67 -4.76
C ASN A 241 -3.40 12.00 -5.52
N ILE A 242 -3.54 12.77 -6.59
CA ILE A 242 -2.43 13.27 -7.39
C ILE A 242 -2.25 14.73 -7.04
N GLU A 243 -1.12 15.03 -6.41
CA GLU A 243 -0.73 16.35 -5.90
C GLU A 243 0.47 16.88 -6.71
N SER A 244 0.91 18.10 -6.44
CA SER A 244 1.99 18.73 -7.22
C SER A 244 3.36 18.05 -7.05
N ASP A 245 3.59 17.40 -5.92
CA ASP A 245 4.86 16.77 -5.55
C ASP A 245 4.84 15.24 -5.64
N GLY A 246 3.71 14.63 -5.98
CA GLY A 246 3.60 13.19 -6.21
C GLY A 246 2.17 12.67 -6.14
N GLY A 247 2.06 11.35 -6.10
CA GLY A 247 0.80 10.63 -5.93
C GLY A 247 0.79 9.87 -4.63
N ARG A 248 -0.39 9.72 -4.01
CA ARG A 248 -0.56 8.83 -2.87
C ARG A 248 -1.92 8.15 -2.89
N LYS A 249 -1.94 6.88 -2.49
CA LYS A 249 -3.17 6.15 -2.20
C LYS A 249 -3.78 6.69 -0.89
N LEU A 250 -5.07 6.98 -0.92
CA LEU A 250 -5.85 7.35 0.26
C LEU A 250 -6.44 6.09 0.90
N THR A 251 -6.60 6.15 2.23
CA THR A 251 -7.32 5.13 3.00
C THR A 251 -8.75 5.03 2.49
N ASN A 252 -9.21 3.82 2.17
CA ASN A 252 -10.59 3.60 1.77
C ASN A 252 -11.43 3.16 2.98
N GLU A 253 -12.15 4.11 3.58
CA GLU A 253 -13.00 3.88 4.75
C GLU A 253 -14.26 3.05 4.46
N ALA A 254 -14.61 2.88 3.19
CA ALA A 254 -15.70 1.99 2.80
C ALA A 254 -15.30 0.51 2.84
N GLN A 255 -14.02 0.21 3.07
CA GLN A 255 -13.49 -1.15 3.17
C GLN A 255 -13.11 -1.48 4.61
N ALA A 256 -13.54 -2.66 5.06
CA ALA A 256 -13.10 -3.22 6.33
C ALA A 256 -11.58 -3.42 6.34
N ALA A 257 -11.00 -3.48 7.53
CA ALA A 257 -9.66 -4.01 7.70
C ALA A 257 -9.70 -5.53 7.57
N ASN A 258 -8.71 -6.15 6.94
CA ASN A 258 -8.64 -7.58 6.79
C ASN A 258 -7.51 -8.15 7.66
N VAL A 259 -7.79 -9.21 8.41
CA VAL A 259 -6.79 -9.88 9.24
C VAL A 259 -6.76 -11.38 9.00
N ARG A 260 -5.57 -11.95 9.00
CA ARG A 260 -5.36 -13.39 9.06
C ARG A 260 -4.17 -13.73 9.96
N PHE A 261 -4.08 -14.98 10.38
CA PHE A 261 -3.16 -15.41 11.41
C PHE A 261 -2.31 -16.58 10.94
N LEU A 262 -1.02 -16.55 11.25
CA LEU A 262 -0.17 -17.73 11.24
C LEU A 262 -0.06 -18.30 12.65
N HIS A 263 -0.25 -19.61 12.80
CA HIS A 263 0.13 -20.31 14.01
C HIS A 263 1.61 -20.77 13.97
N GLY A 264 2.50 -20.08 14.67
CA GLY A 264 3.91 -20.48 14.83
C GLY A 264 4.31 -20.79 16.28
N ILE A 265 3.35 -21.12 17.14
CA ILE A 265 3.60 -21.46 18.55
C ILE A 265 3.84 -22.97 18.64
N SER A 266 5.08 -23.35 18.92
CA SER A 266 5.47 -24.77 19.00
C SER A 266 5.10 -25.42 20.34
N ALA A 267 5.12 -26.76 20.38
CA ALA A 267 4.81 -27.55 21.58
C ALA A 267 5.93 -28.58 21.88
N PRO A 268 6.94 -28.21 22.69
CA PRO A 268 8.11 -29.05 22.96
C PRO A 268 7.82 -30.32 23.77
N ASP A 269 6.65 -30.42 24.39
CA ASP A 269 6.20 -31.60 25.12
C ASP A 269 5.56 -32.67 24.22
N TYR A 270 5.58 -32.47 22.90
CA TYR A 270 5.01 -33.36 21.88
C TYR A 270 3.49 -33.52 21.98
N LEU A 271 2.79 -32.53 22.56
CA LEU A 271 1.35 -32.42 22.46
C LEU A 271 1.02 -31.45 21.31
N ASP A 272 0.27 -31.90 20.32
CA ASP A 272 -0.15 -31.01 19.24
C ASP A 272 -1.02 -29.89 19.82
N VAL A 273 -0.73 -28.65 19.43
CA VAL A 273 -1.49 -27.47 19.80
C VAL A 273 -2.24 -26.99 18.58
N TYR A 274 -3.52 -26.70 18.78
CA TYR A 274 -4.38 -26.11 17.78
C TYR A 274 -4.91 -24.80 18.35
N LEU A 275 -4.85 -23.71 17.60
CA LEU A 275 -5.30 -22.40 18.08
C LEU A 275 -6.75 -22.13 17.72
N ASP A 276 -7.53 -21.75 18.73
CA ASP A 276 -8.71 -20.93 18.51
C ASP A 276 -8.35 -19.46 18.74
N ILE A 277 -8.75 -18.60 17.81
CA ILE A 277 -8.49 -17.17 17.84
C ILE A 277 -9.81 -16.46 18.02
N TYR A 278 -9.87 -15.60 19.04
CA TYR A 278 -11.04 -14.81 19.37
C TYR A 278 -10.75 -13.33 19.25
N LEU A 279 -11.69 -12.61 18.66
CA LEU A 279 -11.78 -11.16 18.70
C LEU A 279 -12.70 -10.76 19.86
N THR A 280 -12.21 -9.93 20.76
CA THR A 280 -13.07 -9.34 21.81
C THR A 280 -13.67 -8.03 21.33
N GLY A 281 -14.92 -7.74 21.73
CA GLY A 281 -15.57 -6.47 21.41
C GLY A 281 -14.75 -5.27 21.91
N ALA A 282 -14.74 -4.19 21.12
CA ALA A 282 -13.96 -2.97 21.35
C ALA A 282 -14.11 -2.39 22.78
N ASN A 283 -15.24 -2.67 23.43
CA ASN A 283 -15.63 -2.09 24.71
C ASN A 283 -15.94 -3.13 25.80
N ASN A 284 -15.83 -4.44 25.53
CA ASN A 284 -16.19 -5.48 26.50
C ASN A 284 -15.52 -6.85 26.19
N ASP A 285 -14.63 -7.28 27.08
CA ASP A 285 -13.96 -8.59 27.02
C ASP A 285 -14.93 -9.78 27.16
N ASP A 286 -16.15 -9.56 27.68
CA ASP A 286 -17.16 -10.61 27.86
C ASP A 286 -17.89 -10.99 26.55
N GLU A 287 -17.75 -10.19 25.49
CA GLU A 287 -18.28 -10.49 24.15
C GLU A 287 -17.11 -10.82 23.21
N ALA A 288 -16.79 -12.11 23.12
CA ALA A 288 -15.75 -12.63 22.24
C ALA A 288 -16.35 -13.45 21.09
N SER A 289 -15.89 -13.17 19.88
CA SER A 289 -16.27 -13.91 18.67
C SER A 289 -15.10 -14.78 18.22
N LEU A 290 -15.35 -16.07 18.02
CA LEU A 290 -14.38 -16.98 17.42
C LEU A 290 -14.24 -16.63 15.93
N ILE A 291 -13.02 -16.26 15.51
CA ILE A 291 -12.73 -15.82 14.13
C ILE A 291 -11.88 -16.84 13.35
N ALA A 292 -11.11 -17.67 14.04
CA ALA A 292 -10.46 -18.84 13.45
C ALA A 292 -10.45 -19.97 14.48
N SER A 293 -10.62 -21.22 14.03
CA SER A 293 -10.73 -22.37 14.94
C SER A 293 -9.86 -23.53 14.52
N ALA A 294 -9.29 -24.20 15.52
CA ALA A 294 -8.41 -25.35 15.37
C ALA A 294 -7.29 -25.13 14.33
N LEU A 295 -6.71 -23.93 14.31
CA LEU A 295 -5.62 -23.58 13.41
C LEU A 295 -4.40 -24.44 13.75
N GLU A 296 -3.89 -25.21 12.79
CA GLU A 296 -2.75 -26.12 12.97
C GLU A 296 -1.41 -25.36 12.93
N PHE A 297 -0.36 -25.91 13.54
CA PHE A 297 0.97 -25.31 13.47
C PHE A 297 1.41 -25.16 12.01
N GLY A 298 1.95 -23.98 11.69
CA GLY A 298 2.39 -23.61 10.35
C GLY A 298 1.26 -23.26 9.38
N ALA A 299 -0.02 -23.34 9.78
CA ALA A 299 -1.14 -22.97 8.93
C ALA A 299 -1.46 -21.47 9.02
N LEU A 300 -1.91 -20.91 7.89
CA LEU A 300 -2.58 -19.61 7.82
C LEU A 300 -4.09 -19.81 8.00
N SER A 301 -4.72 -18.92 8.76
CA SER A 301 -6.17 -18.83 8.81
C SER A 301 -6.73 -18.26 7.51
N ASP A 302 -8.03 -18.46 7.29
CA ASP A 302 -8.77 -17.63 6.34
C ASP A 302 -8.70 -16.15 6.78
N SER A 303 -8.83 -15.27 5.81
CA SER A 303 -8.97 -13.83 6.01
C SER A 303 -10.31 -13.49 6.63
N VAL A 304 -10.30 -12.57 7.59
CA VAL A 304 -11.48 -12.11 8.32
C VAL A 304 -11.56 -10.59 8.23
N ASP A 305 -12.72 -10.10 7.80
CA ASP A 305 -13.01 -8.66 7.78
C ASP A 305 -13.38 -8.16 9.17
N ILE A 306 -12.71 -7.09 9.58
CA ILE A 306 -12.88 -6.38 10.83
C ILE A 306 -13.35 -4.97 10.52
N GLU A 307 -14.62 -4.71 10.85
CA GLU A 307 -15.18 -3.37 10.79
C GLU A 307 -14.40 -2.42 11.70
N ILE A 308 -14.13 -1.21 11.23
CA ILE A 308 -13.45 -0.15 11.98
C ILE A 308 -14.49 0.91 12.34
N GLU A 309 -14.69 1.14 13.64
CA GLU A 309 -15.69 2.09 14.15
C GLU A 309 -15.18 3.52 14.07
N ASN A 310 -13.91 3.75 14.38
CA ASN A 310 -13.27 5.07 14.31
C ASN A 310 -12.43 5.20 13.02
N ILE A 311 -13.12 5.39 11.91
CA ILE A 311 -12.55 5.39 10.55
C ILE A 311 -11.39 6.39 10.35
N ASP A 312 -11.44 7.58 10.97
CA ASP A 312 -10.42 8.64 10.76
C ASP A 312 -9.08 8.36 11.49
N SER A 313 -9.09 7.55 12.55
CA SER A 313 -7.88 7.28 13.35
C SER A 313 -7.59 5.79 13.58
N GLY A 314 -8.43 4.92 13.03
CA GLY A 314 -8.42 3.48 13.23
C GLY A 314 -8.91 3.05 14.61
N ASP A 315 -8.95 1.73 14.78
CA ASP A 315 -9.33 1.07 16.01
C ASP A 315 -8.21 0.17 16.53
N THR A 316 -8.00 0.19 17.85
CA THR A 316 -7.27 -0.88 18.54
C THR A 316 -8.21 -2.05 18.79
N ARG A 317 -7.91 -3.21 18.21
CA ARG A 317 -8.67 -4.45 18.36
C ARG A 317 -7.92 -5.43 19.24
N ASN A 318 -8.63 -6.07 20.15
CA ASN A 318 -8.07 -7.01 21.12
C ASN A 318 -8.38 -8.45 20.70
N PHE A 319 -7.35 -9.29 20.75
CA PHE A 319 -7.44 -10.70 20.40
C PHE A 319 -6.93 -11.55 21.56
N TYR A 320 -7.44 -12.78 21.64
CA TYR A 320 -6.81 -13.79 22.47
C TYR A 320 -6.73 -15.14 21.77
N LEU A 321 -5.71 -15.89 22.16
CA LEU A 321 -5.43 -17.24 21.68
C LEU A 321 -5.82 -18.24 22.77
N LEU A 322 -6.57 -19.27 22.39
CA LEU A 322 -6.84 -20.45 23.22
C LEU A 322 -6.23 -21.68 22.56
N ASP A 323 -5.74 -22.59 23.38
CA ASP A 323 -5.56 -23.98 22.95
C ASP A 323 -6.95 -24.61 22.78
N ASN A 324 -7.31 -24.96 21.54
CA ASN A 324 -8.60 -25.56 21.19
C ASN A 324 -8.85 -26.91 21.91
N THR A 325 -7.80 -27.60 22.35
CA THR A 325 -7.90 -28.90 23.01
C THR A 325 -8.06 -28.77 24.52
N THR A 326 -7.25 -27.92 25.16
CA THR A 326 -7.25 -27.77 26.62
C THR A 326 -8.19 -26.67 27.10
N GLU A 327 -8.63 -25.78 26.20
CA GLU A 327 -9.35 -24.53 26.48
C GLU A 327 -8.53 -23.53 27.33
N ASP A 328 -7.22 -23.76 27.49
CA ASP A 328 -6.35 -22.87 28.24
C ASP A 328 -5.98 -21.63 27.40
N LYS A 329 -6.08 -20.46 28.03
CA LYS A 329 -5.72 -19.18 27.40
C LYS A 329 -4.20 -19.09 27.26
N ILE A 330 -3.74 -18.97 26.03
CA ILE A 330 -2.32 -18.90 25.69
C ILE A 330 -1.82 -17.45 25.81
N ASP A 331 -2.47 -16.52 25.12
CA ASP A 331 -2.05 -15.11 25.09
C ASP A 331 -3.19 -14.13 24.83
N THR A 332 -2.95 -12.85 25.05
CA THR A 332 -3.84 -11.72 24.70
C THR A 332 -3.01 -10.56 24.20
N PHE A 333 -3.39 -10.02 23.06
CA PHE A 333 -2.69 -8.92 22.42
C PHE A 333 -3.68 -7.96 21.76
N SER A 334 -3.15 -6.81 21.34
CA SER A 334 -3.92 -5.77 20.67
C SER A 334 -3.23 -5.45 19.35
N VAL A 335 -4.02 -5.12 18.34
CA VAL A 335 -3.55 -4.69 17.02
C VAL A 335 -4.23 -3.38 16.68
N ASP A 336 -3.45 -2.40 16.25
CA ASP A 336 -4.00 -1.15 15.72
C ASP A 336 -4.32 -1.36 14.24
N MET A 337 -5.57 -1.11 13.86
CA MET A 337 -6.07 -1.41 12.52
C MET A 337 -6.69 -0.15 11.89
N GLN A 338 -6.37 0.08 10.62
CA GLN A 338 -6.97 1.13 9.79
C GLN A 338 -7.94 0.51 8.78
N PRO A 339 -8.96 1.25 8.31
CA PRO A 339 -9.78 0.79 7.19
C PRO A 339 -8.92 0.41 5.98
N SER A 340 -9.39 -0.53 5.16
CA SER A 340 -8.67 -1.07 3.99
C SER A 340 -7.30 -1.73 4.23
N SER A 341 -6.78 -1.76 5.48
CA SER A 341 -5.52 -2.45 5.80
C SER A 341 -5.65 -3.96 5.65
N ARG A 342 -4.54 -4.63 5.33
CA ARG A 342 -4.42 -6.10 5.23
C ARG A 342 -3.29 -6.55 6.11
N THR A 343 -3.61 -7.29 7.16
CA THR A 343 -2.66 -7.60 8.22
C THR A 343 -2.51 -9.11 8.40
N LEU A 344 -1.26 -9.56 8.35
CA LEU A 344 -0.86 -10.89 8.81
C LEU A 344 -0.36 -10.81 10.24
N ILE A 345 -1.04 -11.53 11.13
CA ILE A 345 -0.60 -11.72 12.51
C ILE A 345 0.28 -12.95 12.57
N LEU A 346 1.56 -12.72 12.86
CA LEU A 346 2.54 -13.76 13.11
C LEU A 346 2.56 -14.09 14.59
N THR A 347 2.49 -15.39 14.91
CA THR A 347 2.72 -15.88 16.27
C THR A 347 3.98 -16.75 16.30
N SER A 348 4.78 -16.63 17.35
CA SER A 348 6.00 -17.42 17.52
C SER A 348 6.29 -17.69 19.00
N GLY A 349 7.08 -18.72 19.27
CA GLY A 349 7.46 -19.17 20.60
C GLY A 349 7.07 -20.62 20.86
N ASP A 350 6.94 -20.96 22.13
CA ASP A 350 6.56 -22.30 22.54
C ASP A 350 5.64 -22.27 23.77
N THR A 351 4.80 -23.29 23.94
CA THR A 351 3.82 -23.37 25.05
C THR A 351 4.43 -23.41 26.45
N SER A 352 5.74 -23.60 26.56
CA SER A 352 6.48 -23.60 27.82
C SER A 352 7.26 -22.30 28.08
N SER A 353 7.28 -21.38 27.12
CA SER A 353 8.03 -20.13 27.16
C SER A 353 7.15 -18.92 26.81
N ALA A 354 7.78 -17.80 26.48
CA ALA A 354 7.05 -16.58 26.14
C ALA A 354 6.62 -16.64 24.67
N ILE A 355 5.34 -16.34 24.43
CA ILE A 355 4.81 -16.13 23.09
C ILE A 355 5.13 -14.71 22.63
N THR A 356 5.46 -14.58 21.35
CA THR A 356 5.58 -13.29 20.67
C THR A 356 4.53 -13.21 19.58
N VAL A 357 3.89 -12.06 19.48
CA VAL A 357 2.94 -11.74 18.41
C VAL A 357 3.42 -10.47 17.73
N ASN A 358 3.37 -10.45 16.41
CA ASN A 358 3.64 -9.25 15.61
C ASN A 358 2.64 -9.18 14.46
N ASP A 359 2.17 -7.98 14.16
CA ASP A 359 1.38 -7.67 12.99
C ASP A 359 2.27 -7.11 11.88
N ASN A 360 2.04 -7.56 10.65
CA ASN A 360 2.71 -7.04 9.47
C ASN A 360 1.66 -6.75 8.39
N GLU A 361 1.81 -5.63 7.68
CA GLU A 361 1.00 -5.36 6.50
C GLU A 361 1.43 -6.28 5.35
N GLU A 362 0.47 -6.76 4.57
CA GLU A 362 0.71 -7.59 3.40
C GLU A 362 0.30 -6.87 2.11
N ASP A 363 1.24 -6.76 1.16
CA ASP A 363 0.91 -6.40 -0.21
C ASP A 363 0.52 -7.65 -1.02
N LEU A 364 -0.78 -7.98 -0.97
CA LEU A 364 -1.35 -9.06 -1.76
C LEU A 364 -1.74 -8.65 -3.19
N ARG A 365 -1.38 -7.45 -3.65
CA ARG A 365 -1.66 -7.01 -5.02
C ARG A 365 -1.02 -7.96 -6.03
N VAL A 366 -1.83 -8.45 -6.96
CA VAL A 366 -1.39 -9.29 -8.09
C VAL A 366 -0.66 -8.42 -9.11
N ILE A 367 0.47 -8.93 -9.61
CA ILE A 367 1.25 -8.32 -10.70
C ILE A 367 1.22 -9.25 -11.91
N ASP A 368 0.76 -8.77 -13.07
CA ASP A 368 0.51 -9.66 -14.22
C ASP A 368 1.81 -10.16 -14.88
N THR A 369 2.93 -9.46 -14.68
CA THR A 369 4.17 -9.73 -15.41
C THR A 369 5.05 -10.78 -14.74
N HIS A 370 4.91 -10.99 -13.43
CA HIS A 370 5.81 -11.82 -12.62
C HIS A 370 5.13 -12.24 -11.29
N ALA A 371 5.82 -13.01 -10.44
CA ALA A 371 5.32 -13.48 -9.15
C ALA A 371 5.91 -12.69 -7.97
N LYS A 372 5.16 -12.60 -6.87
CA LYS A 372 5.60 -11.95 -5.64
C LYS A 372 5.74 -12.97 -4.51
N ILE A 373 6.85 -12.91 -3.80
CA ILE A 373 7.10 -13.71 -2.61
C ILE A 373 7.09 -12.80 -1.39
N LEU A 374 6.29 -13.15 -0.38
CA LEU A 374 6.25 -12.48 0.91
C LEU A 374 7.00 -13.35 1.92
N VAL A 375 8.20 -12.93 2.33
CA VAL A 375 9.07 -13.71 3.21
C VAL A 375 8.93 -13.20 4.63
N SER A 376 8.76 -14.11 5.61
CA SER A 376 8.67 -13.77 7.04
C SER A 376 9.64 -14.60 7.90
N HIS A 377 10.22 -13.98 8.93
CA HIS A 377 11.05 -14.66 9.92
C HIS A 377 10.30 -14.89 11.24
N ASN A 378 9.93 -16.13 11.57
CA ASN A 378 9.26 -16.51 12.82
C ASN A 378 10.01 -17.55 13.68
N ILE A 379 11.29 -17.81 13.42
CA ILE A 379 12.08 -18.78 14.21
C ILE A 379 12.44 -18.20 15.59
N SER A 380 11.80 -18.65 16.67
CA SER A 380 12.03 -18.11 18.03
C SER A 380 13.39 -18.51 18.60
N ASP A 381 13.89 -19.69 18.23
CA ASP A 381 15.16 -20.24 18.74
C ASP A 381 16.38 -19.37 18.37
N ILE A 382 16.33 -18.67 17.23
CA ILE A 382 17.37 -17.74 16.75
C ILE A 382 16.91 -16.28 16.74
N LYS A 383 15.89 -15.91 17.53
CA LYS A 383 15.30 -14.56 17.55
C LYS A 383 16.25 -13.37 17.79
N SER A 384 17.49 -13.62 18.23
CA SER A 384 18.52 -12.59 18.38
C SER A 384 19.31 -12.30 17.10
N ASP A 385 19.18 -13.17 16.11
CA ASP A 385 19.85 -13.11 14.82
C ASP A 385 18.83 -12.74 13.73
N ALA A 386 19.32 -12.17 12.63
CA ALA A 386 18.56 -12.06 11.40
C ALA A 386 18.72 -13.35 10.57
N ILE A 387 17.87 -13.52 9.56
CA ILE A 387 18.06 -14.53 8.51
C ILE A 387 18.39 -13.86 7.19
N ASP A 388 19.30 -14.50 6.46
CA ASP A 388 19.64 -14.17 5.09
C ASP A 388 18.95 -15.18 4.17
N VAL A 389 18.11 -14.69 3.25
CA VAL A 389 17.33 -15.52 2.35
C VAL A 389 17.86 -15.37 0.93
N LEU A 390 18.25 -16.50 0.35
CA LEU A 390 18.65 -16.61 -1.04
C LEU A 390 17.56 -17.32 -1.84
N ILE A 391 17.04 -16.66 -2.88
CA ILE A 391 16.04 -17.20 -3.80
C ILE A 391 16.67 -17.26 -5.19
N LEU A 392 17.02 -18.45 -5.66
CA LEU A 392 17.84 -18.64 -6.85
C LEU A 392 17.15 -19.56 -7.85
N ASN A 393 17.39 -19.35 -9.14
CA ASN A 393 16.95 -20.30 -10.18
C ASN A 393 17.46 -21.72 -9.87
N GLU A 394 16.66 -22.74 -10.18
CA GLU A 394 16.98 -24.14 -9.89
C GLU A 394 18.40 -24.53 -10.36
N GLY A 395 19.16 -25.12 -9.44
CA GLY A 395 20.52 -25.60 -9.69
C GLY A 395 21.60 -24.51 -9.71
N ALA A 396 21.25 -23.26 -9.40
CA ALA A 396 22.24 -22.22 -9.11
C ALA A 396 23.07 -22.57 -7.87
N ASN A 397 24.31 -22.08 -7.82
CA ASN A 397 25.19 -22.29 -6.67
C ASN A 397 25.02 -21.15 -5.65
N PRO A 398 24.54 -21.41 -4.42
CA PRO A 398 24.30 -20.35 -3.43
C PRO A 398 25.57 -19.57 -3.05
N ASP A 399 26.75 -20.20 -3.07
CA ASP A 399 28.03 -19.54 -2.76
C ASP A 399 28.41 -18.41 -3.74
N SER A 400 27.66 -18.21 -4.82
CA SER A 400 27.93 -17.21 -5.87
C SER A 400 27.06 -15.97 -5.77
N TYR A 401 26.13 -15.91 -4.80
CA TYR A 401 25.15 -14.85 -4.67
C TYR A 401 25.16 -14.27 -3.25
N SER A 402 24.75 -13.01 -3.13
CA SER A 402 24.38 -12.42 -1.84
C SER A 402 22.92 -12.73 -1.54
N ALA A 403 22.53 -12.59 -0.26
CA ALA A 403 21.13 -12.62 0.13
C ALA A 403 20.33 -11.57 -0.66
N GLN A 404 19.12 -11.94 -1.05
CA GLN A 404 18.14 -11.04 -1.66
C GLN A 404 17.30 -10.33 -0.59
N VAL A 405 17.08 -11.01 0.53
CA VAL A 405 16.22 -10.56 1.64
C VAL A 405 16.97 -10.82 2.95
N GLU A 406 17.01 -9.80 3.83
CA GLU A 406 17.62 -9.89 5.17
C GLU A 406 16.57 -9.50 6.22
N LEU A 407 16.14 -10.47 7.04
CA LEU A 407 15.00 -10.28 7.94
C LEU A 407 15.38 -10.44 9.40
N SER A 408 15.05 -9.44 10.20
CA SER A 408 15.03 -9.57 11.67
C SER A 408 13.83 -10.41 12.12
N TYR A 409 13.92 -10.98 13.32
CA TYR A 409 12.84 -11.75 13.94
C TYR A 409 11.49 -10.97 13.96
N MET A 410 10.43 -11.65 13.51
CA MET A 410 9.04 -11.20 13.36
C MET A 410 8.76 -10.17 12.26
N ASN A 411 9.75 -9.84 11.42
CA ASN A 411 9.56 -8.97 10.25
C ASN A 411 9.20 -9.76 8.98
N ASN A 412 8.66 -9.04 8.00
CA ASN A 412 8.46 -9.49 6.63
C ASN A 412 9.10 -8.55 5.59
N GLU A 413 9.32 -9.08 4.39
CA GLU A 413 9.78 -8.34 3.20
C GLU A 413 9.24 -9.04 1.94
N ASP A 414 8.96 -8.27 0.91
CA ASP A 414 8.52 -8.75 -0.39
C ASP A 414 9.69 -8.88 -1.37
N TYR A 415 9.60 -9.88 -2.25
CA TYR A 415 10.58 -10.12 -3.28
C TYR A 415 9.89 -10.57 -4.58
N GLU A 416 10.12 -9.81 -5.65
CA GLU A 416 9.55 -10.08 -6.97
C GLU A 416 10.47 -10.98 -7.80
N LEU A 417 9.89 -11.92 -8.54
CA LEU A 417 10.63 -12.84 -9.42
C LEU A 417 9.81 -13.32 -10.63
N GLU A 418 10.50 -13.56 -11.74
CA GLU A 418 9.90 -14.11 -12.96
C GLU A 418 9.31 -15.52 -12.74
N SER A 419 8.51 -16.02 -13.67
CA SER A 419 8.00 -17.40 -13.58
C SER A 419 9.11 -18.44 -13.72
N GLY A 420 9.06 -19.51 -12.93
CA GLY A 420 10.10 -20.53 -12.96
C GLY A 420 10.17 -21.47 -11.76
N ASP A 421 11.29 -22.20 -11.70
CA ASP A 421 11.65 -23.13 -10.64
C ASP A 421 12.82 -22.53 -9.84
N TYR A 422 12.68 -22.49 -8.51
CA TYR A 422 13.62 -21.81 -7.61
C TYR A 422 14.06 -22.71 -6.46
N ASP A 423 15.34 -22.64 -6.10
CA ASP A 423 15.88 -23.19 -4.87
C ASP A 423 16.05 -22.06 -3.84
N ILE A 424 15.59 -22.31 -2.62
CA ILE A 424 15.60 -21.37 -1.50
C ILE A 424 16.59 -21.86 -0.46
N TYR A 425 17.47 -20.96 -0.04
CA TYR A 425 18.42 -21.18 1.04
C TYR A 425 18.23 -20.09 2.09
N ILE A 426 18.09 -20.49 3.35
CA ILE A 426 17.99 -19.57 4.48
C ILE A 426 19.20 -19.81 5.37
N TYR A 427 19.95 -18.77 5.64
CA TYR A 427 21.11 -18.77 6.53
C TYR A 427 20.82 -17.97 7.79
N ASN A 428 21.44 -18.35 8.91
CA ASN A 428 21.53 -17.46 10.06
C ASN A 428 22.60 -16.41 9.77
N ALA A 429 22.20 -15.13 9.71
CA ALA A 429 23.06 -14.02 9.30
C ALA A 429 24.24 -13.77 10.26
N SER A 430 24.11 -14.16 11.54
CA SER A 430 25.19 -14.00 12.53
C SER A 430 26.28 -15.09 12.41
N THR A 431 25.93 -16.27 11.91
CA THR A 431 26.82 -17.45 11.92
C THR A 431 27.20 -17.98 10.53
N ASP A 432 26.56 -17.49 9.47
CA ASP A 432 26.64 -18.00 8.10
C ASP A 432 26.22 -19.50 7.99
N GLU A 433 25.48 -20.02 8.96
CA GLU A 433 25.02 -21.40 8.97
C GLU A 433 23.77 -21.55 8.09
N LEU A 434 23.79 -22.49 7.14
CA LEU A 434 22.60 -22.87 6.38
C LEU A 434 21.62 -23.59 7.31
N ILE A 435 20.43 -23.01 7.48
CA ILE A 435 19.43 -23.49 8.42
C ILE A 435 18.20 -24.10 7.74
N ILE A 436 17.85 -23.64 6.54
CA ILE A 436 16.77 -24.24 5.71
C ILE A 436 17.23 -24.29 4.25
N GLU A 437 16.95 -25.41 3.58
CA GLU A 437 17.11 -25.60 2.13
C GLU A 437 15.83 -26.24 1.59
N THR A 438 15.22 -25.58 0.60
CA THR A 438 14.00 -26.09 -0.04
C THR A 438 13.89 -25.59 -1.49
N SER A 439 12.79 -25.93 -2.14
CA SER A 439 12.56 -25.76 -3.57
C SER A 439 11.12 -25.33 -3.81
N LEU A 440 10.92 -24.24 -4.55
CA LEU A 440 9.64 -23.89 -5.16
C LEU A 440 9.65 -24.29 -6.62
N ARG A 441 8.54 -24.84 -7.11
CA ARG A 441 8.44 -25.38 -8.47
C ARG A 441 7.17 -24.89 -9.14
N GLY A 442 7.30 -24.52 -10.40
CA GLY A 442 6.20 -24.07 -11.25
C GLY A 442 5.58 -22.75 -10.79
N ILE A 443 6.39 -21.79 -10.35
CA ILE A 443 5.89 -20.46 -10.01
C ILE A 443 5.41 -19.78 -11.30
N GLU A 444 4.17 -19.28 -11.30
CA GLU A 444 3.54 -18.61 -12.44
C GLU A 444 3.40 -17.10 -12.21
N LYS A 445 3.23 -16.33 -13.30
CA LYS A 445 2.99 -14.88 -13.21
C LYS A 445 1.69 -14.61 -12.47
N GLY A 446 1.63 -13.55 -11.67
CA GLY A 446 0.46 -13.20 -10.87
C GLY A 446 0.33 -13.99 -9.57
N GLU A 447 1.16 -15.00 -9.31
CA GLU A 447 1.14 -15.69 -8.02
C GLU A 447 1.72 -14.81 -6.92
N VAL A 448 1.06 -14.80 -5.75
CA VAL A 448 1.59 -14.21 -4.52
C VAL A 448 1.78 -15.34 -3.50
N ILE A 449 3.01 -15.56 -3.03
CA ILE A 449 3.35 -16.72 -2.20
C ILE A 449 3.95 -16.25 -0.87
N ASN A 450 3.35 -16.67 0.24
CA ASN A 450 3.92 -16.48 1.58
C ASN A 450 4.93 -17.60 1.89
N LEU A 451 6.15 -17.20 2.25
CA LEU A 451 7.21 -18.07 2.76
C LEU A 451 7.54 -17.68 4.19
N ILE A 452 7.16 -18.51 5.14
CA ILE A 452 7.28 -18.17 6.56
C ILE A 452 8.18 -19.17 7.27
N ALA A 453 9.36 -18.70 7.66
CA ALA A 453 10.35 -19.52 8.34
C ALA A 453 9.97 -19.66 9.82
N THR A 454 9.73 -20.89 10.30
CA THR A 454 9.27 -21.17 11.66
C THR A 454 10.21 -22.12 12.39
N ASP A 455 10.08 -22.18 13.72
CA ASP A 455 10.57 -23.35 14.47
C ASP A 455 9.91 -24.65 13.95
N TYR A 456 10.44 -25.79 14.37
CA TYR A 456 9.74 -27.06 14.24
C TYR A 456 8.45 -27.06 15.07
N THR A 457 7.42 -27.83 14.68
CA THR A 457 6.18 -27.99 15.47
C THR A 457 6.44 -28.37 16.94
N TYR A 458 7.52 -29.13 17.20
CA TYR A 458 7.93 -29.53 18.56
C TYR A 458 9.10 -28.70 19.13
N GLY A 459 9.31 -27.50 18.58
CA GLY A 459 10.25 -26.49 19.04
C GLY A 459 11.65 -26.62 18.44
N GLY A 460 12.27 -25.47 18.18
CA GLY A 460 13.65 -25.36 17.71
C GLY A 460 13.92 -26.09 16.40
N THR A 461 15.07 -26.75 16.32
CA THR A 461 15.52 -27.44 15.09
C THR A 461 14.91 -28.84 14.90
N PRO A 462 14.74 -29.31 13.65
CA PRO A 462 15.01 -28.59 12.39
C PRO A 462 13.97 -27.51 12.13
N TYR A 463 14.39 -26.34 11.67
CA TYR A 463 13.45 -25.27 11.32
C TYR A 463 12.71 -25.63 10.03
N GLU A 464 11.54 -25.01 9.83
CA GLU A 464 10.65 -25.29 8.71
C GLU A 464 10.37 -24.03 7.91
N LEU A 465 10.12 -24.18 6.60
CA LEU A 465 9.60 -23.10 5.76
C LEU A 465 8.16 -23.45 5.35
N GLN A 466 7.21 -22.74 5.92
CA GLN A 466 5.81 -22.85 5.54
C GLN A 466 5.59 -22.10 4.23
N THR A 467 4.98 -22.76 3.26
CA THR A 467 4.72 -22.19 1.92
C THR A 467 3.21 -22.11 1.71
N HIS A 468 2.70 -20.91 1.46
CA HIS A 468 1.28 -20.67 1.19
C HIS A 468 1.13 -19.90 -0.11
N ILE A 469 0.54 -20.53 -1.12
CA ILE A 469 0.15 -19.86 -2.35
C ILE A 469 -1.20 -19.18 -2.10
N ASN A 470 -1.22 -17.86 -2.17
CA ASN A 470 -2.46 -17.09 -2.12
C ASN A 470 -3.10 -17.23 -3.51
N ASN A 471 -4.16 -18.05 -3.62
CA ASN A 471 -4.92 -18.22 -4.86
C ASN A 471 -6.13 -17.31 -4.84
#